data_AF-A0A1M6Y8T9-F1
#
_entry.id   AF-A0A1M6Y8T9-F1
#
_cell.length_a   1.000
_cell.length_b   1.000
_cell.length_c   1.000
_cell.angle_alpha   90.00
_cell.angle_beta   90.00
_cell.angle_gamma   90.00
#
_symmetry.space_group_name_H-M   'P 1'
#
loop_
_entity.id
_entity.type
_entity.pdbx_description
1 polymer ?
#
loop_
_entity_poly.entity_id
_entity_poly.type
_entity_poly.pdbx_seq_one_letter_code
_entity_poly.pdbx_strand_id
1 'polypeptide(L)'
;MTLGTTTFDDSKVEKFCYDDDSWYCEHYFGGLYSWSETFGLPRACDSVWTGTTPNCPDSIAKGIVYDSDWNKLQIQGVCPDGWHVMNETEWRAMIGGEESAYRATSKASNGSNSNGFSALFGGGGYDDDGCRFDNIGKYAQFWLPKETAYHGARVASFEKSSWDYISFRKVYGLSVRCVKNYTSLYVE
;
A
#
# COMPACT_ATOMS: atom_id res chain seq x y z
N MET A 1 12.08 -18.70 5.85
CA MET A 1 10.78 -18.01 5.72
C MET A 1 10.88 -17.18 4.46
N THR A 2 10.09 -17.51 3.45
CA THR A 2 9.88 -16.67 2.26
C THR A 2 8.55 -15.99 2.58
N LEU A 3 8.47 -14.66 2.58
CA LEU A 3 7.15 -14.00 2.63
C LEU A 3 6.29 -14.65 1.53
N GLY A 4 5.29 -15.44 1.95
CA GLY A 4 4.26 -16.17 1.21
C GLY A 4 4.60 -16.75 -0.16
N THR A 5 4.54 -18.09 -0.24
CA THR A 5 4.62 -18.94 -1.45
C THR A 5 6.01 -19.23 -2.00
N THR A 6 6.29 -20.52 -2.23
CA THR A 6 7.51 -21.00 -2.91
C THR A 6 7.44 -20.82 -4.43
N THR A 7 6.30 -20.36 -4.94
CA THR A 7 6.03 -20.07 -6.35
C THR A 7 5.03 -18.91 -6.41
N PHE A 8 5.50 -17.73 -6.81
CA PHE A 8 4.65 -16.59 -7.14
C PHE A 8 4.10 -16.79 -8.55
N ASP A 9 2.84 -16.47 -8.75
CA ASP A 9 2.08 -16.61 -9.99
C ASP A 9 1.53 -15.24 -10.37
N ASP A 10 2.23 -14.56 -11.29
CA ASP A 10 1.86 -13.23 -11.79
C ASP A 10 0.44 -13.16 -12.40
N SER A 11 -0.27 -14.29 -12.55
CA SER A 11 -1.67 -14.36 -12.99
C SER A 11 -2.71 -14.36 -11.86
N LYS A 12 -2.30 -14.41 -10.60
CA LYS A 12 -3.20 -14.45 -9.43
C LYS A 12 -2.83 -13.40 -8.42
N VAL A 13 -3.85 -12.95 -7.67
CA VAL A 13 -3.60 -12.05 -6.56
C VAL A 13 -3.09 -12.84 -5.36
N GLU A 14 -1.92 -12.46 -4.87
CA GLU A 14 -1.21 -13.08 -3.75
C GLU A 14 -1.17 -12.16 -2.54
N LYS A 15 -1.26 -12.74 -1.35
CA LYS A 15 -1.22 -11.98 -0.10
C LYS A 15 -0.50 -12.75 0.98
N PHE A 16 0.19 -12.02 1.84
CA PHE A 16 0.73 -12.51 3.09
C PHE A 16 -0.31 -12.35 4.18
N CYS A 17 -0.44 -13.38 5.00
CA CYS A 17 -1.21 -13.34 6.23
C CYS A 17 -0.23 -13.37 7.38
N TYR A 18 -0.53 -12.61 8.43
CA TYR A 18 0.28 -12.64 9.65
C TYR A 18 0.47 -14.08 10.15
N ASP A 19 1.69 -14.38 10.60
CA ASP A 19 2.11 -15.72 11.05
C ASP A 19 1.81 -16.85 10.06
N ASP A 20 1.70 -16.52 8.77
CA ASP A 20 1.30 -17.43 7.69
C ASP A 20 -0.06 -18.12 7.94
N ASP A 21 -0.94 -17.52 8.75
CA ASP A 21 -2.27 -18.03 9.06
C ASP A 21 -3.36 -17.19 8.36
N SER A 22 -4.09 -17.86 7.46
CA SER A 22 -5.22 -17.31 6.70
C SER A 22 -6.28 -16.62 7.57
N TRP A 23 -6.44 -17.03 8.83
CA TRP A 23 -7.39 -16.43 9.75
C TRP A 23 -7.14 -14.92 9.93
N TYR A 24 -5.88 -14.50 10.00
CA TYR A 24 -5.53 -13.08 10.16
C TYR A 24 -5.85 -12.23 8.93
N CYS A 25 -5.78 -12.83 7.74
CA CYS A 25 -6.18 -12.18 6.49
C CYS A 25 -7.70 -11.95 6.39
N GLU A 26 -8.50 -12.84 6.97
CA GLU A 26 -9.97 -12.82 6.86
C GLU A 26 -10.66 -11.99 7.94
N HIS A 27 -9.92 -11.62 9.00
CA HIS A 27 -10.50 -10.98 10.17
C HIS A 27 -9.84 -9.64 10.47
N TYR A 28 -8.87 -9.62 11.38
CA TYR A 28 -8.47 -8.39 12.07
C TYR A 28 -7.56 -7.49 11.25
N PHE A 29 -6.57 -8.05 10.54
CA PHE A 29 -5.50 -7.25 9.94
C PHE A 29 -5.64 -7.09 8.42
N GLY A 30 -6.38 -7.98 7.78
CA GLY A 30 -6.46 -8.05 6.32
C GLY A 30 -5.20 -8.66 5.72
N GLY A 31 -5.17 -8.76 4.39
CA GLY A 31 -4.00 -9.20 3.65
C GLY A 31 -2.92 -8.12 3.58
N LEU A 32 -1.66 -8.57 3.56
CA LEU A 32 -0.50 -7.76 3.23
C LEU A 32 -0.04 -8.13 1.82
N TYR A 33 0.38 -7.14 1.04
CA TYR A 33 0.72 -7.32 -0.38
C TYR A 33 2.10 -6.74 -0.64
N SER A 34 2.86 -7.30 -1.58
CA SER A 34 4.01 -6.56 -2.13
C SER A 34 3.52 -5.39 -2.97
N TRP A 35 4.42 -4.49 -3.33
CA TRP A 35 4.06 -3.33 -4.14
C TRP A 35 3.61 -3.76 -5.55
N SER A 36 4.36 -4.63 -6.23
CA SER A 36 3.97 -5.13 -7.55
C SER A 36 2.59 -5.79 -7.52
N GLU A 37 2.37 -6.64 -6.52
CA GLU A 37 1.13 -7.32 -6.28
C GLU A 37 -0.04 -6.36 -6.06
N THR A 38 0.16 -5.33 -5.22
CA THR A 38 -0.83 -4.26 -4.98
C THR A 38 -1.32 -3.63 -6.28
N PHE A 39 -0.45 -3.47 -7.28
CA PHE A 39 -0.75 -2.80 -8.54
C PHE A 39 -0.91 -3.75 -9.73
N GLY A 40 -1.02 -5.06 -9.49
CA GLY A 40 -1.24 -6.06 -10.54
C GLY A 40 -0.08 -6.16 -11.53
N LEU A 41 1.14 -6.03 -11.04
CA LEU A 41 2.38 -6.13 -11.81
C LEU A 41 3.10 -7.45 -11.54
N PRO A 42 3.94 -7.94 -12.48
CA PRO A 42 4.80 -9.08 -12.22
C PRO A 42 5.74 -8.83 -11.04
N ARG A 43 6.02 -9.87 -10.25
CA ARG A 43 6.89 -9.77 -9.06
C ARG A 43 8.26 -9.19 -9.36
N ALA A 44 8.80 -9.42 -10.56
CA ALA A 44 10.08 -8.86 -10.97
C ALA A 44 10.15 -7.33 -10.78
N CYS A 45 9.01 -6.64 -10.89
CA CYS A 45 8.87 -5.21 -10.63
C CYS A 45 9.19 -4.79 -9.19
N ASP A 46 9.27 -5.68 -8.21
CA ASP A 46 9.68 -5.31 -6.85
C ASP A 46 11.19 -5.02 -6.73
N SER A 47 11.97 -5.38 -7.75
CA SER A 47 13.43 -5.29 -7.74
C SER A 47 14.02 -4.36 -8.80
N VAL A 48 13.20 -3.80 -9.69
CA VAL A 48 13.61 -2.89 -10.78
C VAL A 48 12.55 -1.81 -10.99
N TRP A 49 12.90 -0.68 -11.61
CA TRP A 49 11.89 0.31 -12.02
C TRP A 49 10.92 -0.30 -13.04
N THR A 50 9.66 0.10 -12.98
CA THR A 50 8.68 -0.32 -13.98
C THR A 50 9.10 0.04 -15.41
N GLY A 51 8.89 -0.87 -16.36
CA GLY A 51 9.22 -0.67 -17.77
C GLY A 51 10.72 -0.77 -18.14
N THR A 52 11.60 -1.17 -17.21
CA THR A 52 13.05 -1.26 -17.49
C THR A 52 13.54 -2.64 -17.91
N THR A 53 12.75 -3.70 -17.73
CA THR A 53 13.14 -5.07 -18.10
C THR A 53 11.97 -5.82 -18.75
N PRO A 54 12.22 -6.86 -19.56
CA PRO A 54 11.15 -7.67 -20.14
C PRO A 54 10.23 -8.33 -19.11
N ASN A 55 10.77 -8.65 -17.93
CA ASN A 55 10.01 -9.29 -16.84
C ASN A 55 9.22 -8.30 -15.99
N CYS A 56 9.48 -6.99 -16.15
CA CYS A 56 8.69 -5.92 -15.56
C CYS A 56 8.31 -4.90 -16.65
N PRO A 57 7.36 -5.28 -17.53
CA PRO A 57 6.96 -4.44 -18.65
C PRO A 57 6.07 -3.29 -18.18
N ASP A 58 6.15 -2.17 -18.91
CA ASP A 58 5.32 -0.96 -18.77
C ASP A 58 5.27 -0.27 -17.39
N SER A 59 5.27 1.06 -17.39
CA SER A 59 4.98 1.82 -16.18
C SER A 59 3.48 1.76 -15.83
N ILE A 60 3.14 1.63 -14.55
CA ILE A 60 1.76 1.78 -14.04
C ILE A 60 1.22 3.20 -14.19
N ALA A 61 2.10 4.14 -14.54
CA ALA A 61 1.82 5.56 -14.60
C ALA A 61 1.97 6.09 -16.04
N LYS A 62 1.31 5.42 -17.00
CA LYS A 62 1.35 5.84 -18.41
C LYS A 62 0.78 7.25 -18.55
N GLY A 63 1.55 8.15 -19.15
CA GLY A 63 1.12 9.51 -19.45
C GLY A 63 1.28 10.52 -18.31
N ILE A 64 1.97 10.16 -17.22
CA ILE A 64 2.39 11.15 -16.21
C ILE A 64 3.47 12.06 -16.81
N VAL A 65 3.21 13.36 -16.82
CA VAL A 65 4.16 14.39 -17.27
C VAL A 65 4.79 15.09 -16.07
N TYR A 66 4.01 15.35 -15.02
CA TYR A 66 4.47 16.05 -13.83
C TYR A 66 4.51 15.12 -12.61
N ASP A 67 5.53 15.30 -11.76
CA ASP A 67 5.69 14.51 -10.53
C ASP A 67 4.46 14.57 -9.61
N SER A 68 3.73 15.70 -9.63
CA SER A 68 2.48 15.89 -8.88
C SER A 68 1.34 15.01 -9.34
N ASP A 69 1.37 14.51 -10.58
CA ASP A 69 0.27 13.70 -11.14
C ASP A 69 0.23 12.31 -10.49
N TRP A 70 1.38 11.81 -10.02
CA TRP A 70 1.45 10.59 -9.19
C TRP A 70 0.57 10.67 -7.94
N ASN A 71 0.44 11.87 -7.36
CA ASN A 71 -0.28 12.08 -6.11
C ASN A 71 -1.81 11.92 -6.29
N LYS A 72 -2.29 11.85 -7.54
CA LYS A 72 -3.72 11.77 -7.90
C LYS A 72 -4.03 10.55 -8.77
N LEU A 73 -3.03 9.70 -9.03
CA LEU A 73 -3.16 8.57 -9.94
C LEU A 73 -4.13 7.55 -9.34
N GLN A 74 -5.17 7.18 -10.11
CA GLN A 74 -6.13 6.14 -9.74
C GLN A 74 -5.76 4.85 -10.47
N ILE A 75 -5.24 3.87 -9.72
CA ILE A 75 -4.93 2.52 -10.22
C ILE A 75 -5.78 1.52 -9.46
N GLN A 76 -6.53 0.69 -10.19
CA GLN A 76 -7.37 -0.35 -9.60
C GLN A 76 -6.55 -1.27 -8.69
N GLY A 77 -5.48 -1.86 -9.23
CA GLY A 77 -4.65 -2.80 -8.47
C GLY A 77 -5.48 -3.97 -7.93
N VAL A 78 -5.22 -4.38 -6.68
CA VAL A 78 -5.98 -5.43 -5.97
C VAL A 78 -7.40 -5.00 -5.56
N CYS A 79 -7.80 -3.76 -5.81
CA CYS A 79 -9.12 -3.28 -5.44
C CYS A 79 -10.23 -3.83 -6.36
N PRO A 80 -11.48 -3.92 -5.86
CA PRO A 80 -12.62 -4.35 -6.67
C PRO A 80 -12.88 -3.44 -7.87
N ASP A 81 -13.58 -3.95 -8.88
CA ASP A 81 -13.99 -3.15 -10.04
C ASP A 81 -14.74 -1.87 -9.64
N GLY A 82 -14.32 -0.75 -10.24
CA GLY A 82 -14.84 0.57 -9.90
C GLY A 82 -14.22 1.21 -8.64
N TRP A 83 -13.18 0.60 -8.08
CA TRP A 83 -12.36 1.13 -6.99
C TRP A 83 -10.88 1.19 -7.40
N HIS A 84 -10.10 1.97 -6.67
CA HIS A 84 -8.65 2.07 -6.82
C HIS A 84 -7.95 2.11 -5.46
N VAL A 85 -6.65 1.79 -5.47
CA VAL A 85 -5.77 1.96 -4.32
C VAL A 85 -5.66 3.44 -3.99
N MET A 86 -5.86 3.79 -2.72
CA MET A 86 -5.85 5.20 -2.31
C MET A 86 -4.54 5.91 -2.66
N ASN A 87 -4.62 7.10 -3.25
CA ASN A 87 -3.47 7.95 -3.59
C ASN A 87 -3.18 9.02 -2.51
N GLU A 88 -2.06 9.74 -2.67
CA GLU A 88 -1.63 10.76 -1.69
C GLU A 88 -2.67 11.87 -1.45
N THR A 89 -3.42 12.26 -2.48
CA THR A 89 -4.44 13.32 -2.35
C THR A 89 -5.59 12.86 -1.48
N GLU A 90 -6.05 11.62 -1.65
CA GLU A 90 -7.12 11.04 -0.84
C GLU A 90 -6.69 10.81 0.61
N TRP A 91 -5.45 10.33 0.83
CA TRP A 91 -4.90 10.21 2.18
C TRP A 91 -4.84 11.57 2.88
N ARG A 92 -4.34 12.61 2.21
CA ARG A 92 -4.33 13.99 2.75
C ARG A 92 -5.75 14.49 3.06
N ALA A 93 -6.69 14.27 2.14
CA ALA A 93 -8.07 14.68 2.32
C ALA A 93 -8.74 13.96 3.50
N MET A 94 -8.51 12.65 3.63
CA MET A 94 -9.08 11.80 4.69
C MET A 94 -8.60 12.22 6.09
N ILE A 95 -7.34 12.62 6.21
CA ILE A 95 -6.77 13.05 7.50
C ILE A 95 -7.19 14.48 7.84
N GLY A 96 -7.72 15.24 6.87
CA GLY A 96 -8.17 16.62 7.08
C GLY A 96 -7.03 17.61 7.26
N GLY A 97 -5.83 17.27 6.78
CA GLY A 97 -4.63 18.11 6.89
C GLY A 97 -4.08 18.27 8.30
N GLU A 98 -4.60 17.56 9.31
CA GLU A 98 -4.06 17.59 10.67
C GLU A 98 -2.77 16.75 10.77
N GLU A 99 -1.81 17.23 11.56
CA GLU A 99 -0.59 16.49 11.90
C GLU A 99 -0.87 15.27 12.81
N SER A 100 -2.12 15.10 13.28
CA SER A 100 -2.49 13.97 14.13
C SER A 100 -3.22 12.89 13.35
N ALA A 101 -2.58 11.73 13.21
CA ALA A 101 -3.20 10.48 12.75
C ALA A 101 -4.42 10.06 13.59
N TYR A 102 -4.52 10.57 14.82
CA TYR A 102 -5.50 10.19 15.85
C TYR A 102 -6.96 10.20 15.38
N ARG A 103 -7.35 11.07 14.45
CA ARG A 103 -8.72 11.12 13.88
C ARG A 103 -9.01 10.00 12.87
N ALA A 104 -7.99 9.54 12.16
CA ALA A 104 -8.07 8.46 11.18
C ALA A 104 -7.80 7.08 11.80
N THR A 105 -7.01 7.03 12.87
CA THR A 105 -6.62 5.81 13.57
C THR A 105 -7.80 5.11 14.24
N SER A 106 -7.84 3.78 14.12
CA SER A 106 -8.84 2.91 14.74
C SER A 106 -8.87 3.06 16.25
N LYS A 107 -10.05 2.91 16.85
CA LYS A 107 -10.20 2.84 18.31
C LYS A 107 -9.41 1.69 18.93
N ALA A 108 -9.27 0.57 18.20
CA ALA A 108 -8.44 -0.56 18.61
C ALA A 108 -6.93 -0.20 18.71
N SER A 109 -6.51 0.82 17.96
CA SER A 109 -5.15 1.38 17.98
C SER A 109 -5.03 2.62 18.86
N ASN A 110 -5.96 2.83 19.81
CA ASN A 110 -6.04 4.04 20.64
C ASN A 110 -6.22 5.35 19.86
N GLY A 111 -6.84 5.31 18.67
CA GLY A 111 -7.31 6.48 17.95
C GLY A 111 -8.75 6.87 18.30
N SER A 112 -9.19 8.06 17.89
CA SER A 112 -10.60 8.46 18.02
C SER A 112 -11.49 7.91 16.91
N ASN A 113 -10.90 7.67 15.72
CA ASN A 113 -11.62 7.31 14.50
C ASN A 113 -12.78 8.27 14.17
N SER A 114 -12.63 9.56 14.47
CA SER A 114 -13.70 10.55 14.27
C SER A 114 -14.03 10.80 12.80
N ASN A 115 -13.12 10.43 11.87
CA ASN A 115 -13.36 10.51 10.42
C ASN A 115 -13.90 9.19 9.82
N GLY A 116 -14.08 8.14 10.64
CA GLY A 116 -14.68 6.86 10.22
C GLY A 116 -13.78 5.93 9.40
N PHE A 117 -12.52 6.30 9.15
CA PHE A 117 -11.58 5.54 8.32
C PHE A 117 -11.09 4.23 8.95
N SER A 118 -10.80 4.26 10.25
CA SER A 118 -10.29 3.14 11.05
C SER A 118 -8.94 2.58 10.59
N ALA A 119 -7.90 3.41 10.48
CA ALA A 119 -6.53 2.92 10.23
C ALA A 119 -6.09 2.03 11.39
N LEU A 120 -6.02 0.71 11.15
CA LEU A 120 -5.55 -0.25 12.13
C LEU A 120 -4.03 -0.29 12.10
N PHE A 121 -3.39 -0.32 13.27
CA PHE A 121 -1.94 -0.45 13.38
C PHE A 121 -1.57 -1.92 13.19
N GLY A 122 -1.80 -2.38 11.95
CA GLY A 122 -1.67 -3.76 11.56
C GLY A 122 -0.24 -4.18 11.31
N GLY A 123 0.76 -3.28 11.34
CA GLY A 123 2.17 -3.60 11.04
C GLY A 123 2.42 -3.97 9.57
N GLY A 124 3.48 -4.74 9.31
CA GLY A 124 3.76 -5.32 8.00
C GLY A 124 4.69 -6.54 8.03
N GLY A 125 5.02 -7.04 6.84
CA GLY A 125 6.03 -8.07 6.60
C GLY A 125 7.29 -7.47 5.98
N TYR A 126 8.46 -7.75 6.55
CA TYR A 126 9.73 -7.11 6.18
C TYR A 126 10.81 -8.15 5.87
N ASP A 127 11.76 -7.83 4.98
CA ASP A 127 12.83 -8.75 4.54
C ASP A 127 14.27 -8.30 4.88
N ASP A 128 14.45 -7.22 5.64
CA ASP A 128 15.77 -6.60 5.86
C ASP A 128 16.77 -7.48 6.62
N ASP A 129 16.30 -8.25 7.60
CA ASP A 129 17.10 -9.09 8.49
C ASP A 129 16.50 -10.50 8.57
N GLY A 130 16.13 -11.03 7.40
CA GLY A 130 15.26 -12.19 7.27
C GLY A 130 13.78 -11.81 7.28
N CYS A 131 12.97 -12.67 6.66
CA CYS A 131 11.53 -12.45 6.56
C CYS A 131 10.89 -12.53 7.95
N ARG A 132 10.20 -11.46 8.35
CA ARG A 132 9.44 -11.41 9.61
C ARG A 132 8.18 -10.56 9.46
N PHE A 133 7.20 -10.87 10.29
CA PHE A 133 6.03 -10.04 10.56
C PHE A 133 6.30 -9.19 11.80
N ASP A 134 6.08 -7.86 11.72
CA ASP A 134 6.49 -6.94 12.79
C ASP A 134 5.58 -5.69 12.83
N ASN A 135 5.79 -4.84 13.85
CA ASN A 135 5.16 -3.53 14.00
C ASN A 135 3.65 -3.49 14.22
N ILE A 136 3.02 -4.64 14.51
CA ILE A 136 1.64 -4.69 15.01
C ILE A 136 1.51 -3.80 16.25
N GLY A 137 0.45 -3.01 16.30
CA GLY A 137 0.15 -2.06 17.38
C GLY A 137 0.99 -0.78 17.36
N LYS A 138 1.92 -0.63 16.41
CA LYS A 138 2.79 0.55 16.29
C LYS A 138 2.49 1.37 15.04
N TYR A 139 2.40 0.72 13.88
CA TYR A 139 2.27 1.39 12.59
C TYR A 139 1.09 0.87 11.78
N ALA A 140 0.41 1.77 11.06
CA ALA A 140 -0.40 1.41 9.89
C ALA A 140 0.32 1.90 8.64
N GLN A 141 0.59 1.01 7.70
CA GLN A 141 1.41 1.30 6.52
C GLN A 141 0.68 0.82 5.28
N PHE A 142 0.52 1.73 4.33
CA PHE A 142 -0.27 1.49 3.12
C PHE A 142 0.52 1.84 1.88
N TRP A 143 0.54 0.93 0.91
CA TRP A 143 1.21 1.15 -0.38
C TRP A 143 0.60 2.32 -1.14
N LEU A 144 1.46 3.10 -1.79
CA LEU A 144 1.12 4.13 -2.76
C LEU A 144 1.75 3.79 -4.12
N PRO A 145 1.16 4.26 -5.23
CA PRO A 145 1.62 3.89 -6.57
C PRO A 145 2.99 4.47 -6.92
N LYS A 146 3.44 5.54 -6.27
CA LYS A 146 4.68 6.22 -6.67
C LYS A 146 5.93 5.39 -6.34
N GLU A 147 6.70 5.02 -7.35
CA GLU A 147 8.04 4.46 -7.15
C GLU A 147 9.00 5.57 -6.66
N THR A 148 9.91 5.23 -5.75
CA THR A 148 10.89 6.16 -5.14
C THR A 148 12.34 5.76 -5.43
N ALA A 149 12.56 4.48 -5.73
CA ALA A 149 13.85 3.90 -6.12
C ALA A 149 13.61 2.63 -6.96
N TYR A 150 14.65 2.08 -7.56
CA TYR A 150 14.54 0.86 -8.39
C TYR A 150 13.88 -0.32 -7.65
N HIS A 151 14.07 -0.42 -6.33
CA HIS A 151 13.47 -1.43 -5.46
C HIS A 151 12.57 -0.80 -4.39
N GLY A 152 12.22 0.48 -4.51
CA GLY A 152 11.53 1.26 -3.48
C GLY A 152 10.26 1.93 -3.99
N ALA A 153 9.25 2.00 -3.13
CA ALA A 153 8.01 2.70 -3.40
C ALA A 153 7.51 3.50 -2.19
N ARG A 154 6.67 4.47 -2.48
CA ARG A 154 6.07 5.40 -1.53
C ARG A 154 5.04 4.69 -0.65
N VAL A 155 4.96 5.10 0.60
CA VAL A 155 4.06 4.51 1.62
C VAL A 155 3.42 5.63 2.44
N ALA A 156 2.12 5.53 2.68
CA ALA A 156 1.45 6.31 3.72
C ALA A 156 1.64 5.58 5.06
N SER A 157 2.33 6.20 6.01
CA SER A 157 2.67 5.62 7.32
C SER A 157 2.04 6.41 8.44
N PHE A 158 1.33 5.72 9.32
CA PHE A 158 0.67 6.28 10.49
C PHE A 158 1.28 5.69 11.75
N GLU A 159 1.48 6.54 12.74
CA GLU A 159 1.82 6.16 14.11
C GLU A 159 0.89 6.88 15.09
N LYS A 160 1.13 6.69 16.40
CA LYS A 160 0.19 7.15 17.43
C LYS A 160 -0.13 8.65 17.37
N SER A 161 0.86 9.49 17.08
CA SER A 161 0.75 10.95 17.15
C SER A 161 0.96 11.65 15.82
N SER A 162 1.45 10.96 14.79
CA SER A 162 1.84 11.56 13.53
C SER A 162 1.54 10.64 12.35
N TRP A 163 1.66 11.19 11.15
CA TRP A 163 1.66 10.43 9.92
C TRP A 163 2.63 11.10 8.93
N ASP A 164 3.17 10.31 8.00
CA ASP A 164 4.09 10.81 6.98
C ASP A 164 4.06 9.94 5.72
N TYR A 165 4.64 10.45 4.64
CA TYR A 165 4.96 9.68 3.45
C TYR A 165 6.42 9.25 3.46
N ILE A 166 6.62 7.94 3.59
CA ILE A 166 7.95 7.32 3.63
C ILE A 166 8.20 6.49 2.37
N SER A 167 9.35 5.82 2.34
CA SER A 167 9.74 4.90 1.26
C SER A 167 10.09 3.56 1.86
N PHE A 168 9.58 2.48 1.27
CA PHE A 168 9.94 1.11 1.63
C PHE A 168 10.30 0.26 0.42
N ARG A 169 10.97 -0.87 0.69
CA ARG A 169 11.31 -1.84 -0.35
C ARG A 169 10.04 -2.46 -0.88
N LYS A 170 9.87 -2.49 -2.20
CA LYS A 170 8.68 -2.98 -2.89
C LYS A 170 8.32 -4.43 -2.54
N VAL A 171 9.32 -5.23 -2.15
CA VAL A 171 9.16 -6.62 -1.71
C VAL A 171 8.47 -6.79 -0.35
N TYR A 172 8.34 -5.75 0.47
CA TYR A 172 7.67 -5.85 1.77
C TYR A 172 6.17 -6.11 1.63
N GLY A 173 5.58 -6.78 2.62
CA GLY A 173 4.14 -6.96 2.71
C GLY A 173 3.48 -5.83 3.50
N LEU A 174 2.73 -4.93 2.85
CA LEU A 174 1.99 -3.86 3.51
C LEU A 174 0.49 -3.92 3.20
N SER A 175 -0.33 -3.26 4.03
CA SER A 175 -1.78 -3.20 3.80
C SER A 175 -2.12 -2.35 2.57
N VAL A 176 -3.30 -2.61 2.01
CA VAL A 176 -3.87 -1.80 0.92
C VAL A 176 -5.22 -1.25 1.36
N ARG A 177 -5.52 -0.01 0.95
CA ARG A 177 -6.85 0.56 1.13
C ARG A 177 -7.42 1.01 -0.20
N CYS A 178 -8.66 0.61 -0.44
CA CYS A 178 -9.39 0.95 -1.65
C CYS A 178 -10.38 2.10 -1.40
N VAL A 179 -10.53 2.98 -2.39
CA VAL A 179 -11.58 4.00 -2.46
C VAL A 179 -12.25 3.96 -3.84
N LYS A 180 -13.51 4.38 -3.92
CA LYS A 180 -14.29 4.30 -5.14
C LYS A 180 -13.76 5.29 -6.17
N ASN A 181 -13.73 4.89 -7.44
CA ASN A 181 -13.33 5.76 -8.54
C ASN A 181 -14.18 7.03 -8.58
N TYR A 182 -13.55 8.12 -8.94
CA TYR A 182 -14.21 9.40 -9.13
C TYR A 182 -13.64 10.12 -10.35
N THR A 183 -14.48 10.88 -11.03
CA THR A 183 -14.04 11.76 -12.12
C THR A 183 -13.24 12.90 -11.50
N SER A 184 -11.93 12.93 -11.75
CA SER A 184 -11.10 14.08 -11.41
C SER A 184 -11.52 15.25 -12.31
N LEU A 185 -11.87 16.40 -11.73
CA LEU A 185 -12.31 17.61 -12.45
C LEU A 185 -11.19 18.30 -13.26
N TYR A 186 -10.06 17.62 -13.49
CA TYR A 186 -8.84 18.18 -14.09
C TYR A 186 -8.43 17.50 -15.40
N VAL A 187 -9.36 16.89 -16.12
CA VAL A 187 -9.07 16.30 -17.44
C VAL A 187 -9.84 17.07 -18.51
N GLU A 188 -9.19 18.08 -19.08
CA GLU A 188 -9.20 18.38 -20.52
C GLU A 188 -7.76 18.35 -21.02
#